data_AF-A0A937KF22-F1
#
_entry.id   AF-A0A937KF22-F1
#
_cell.length_a   1.000
_cell.length_b   1.000
_cell.length_c   1.000
_cell.angle_alpha   90.00
_cell.angle_beta   90.00
_cell.angle_gamma   90.00
#
_symmetry.space_group_name_H-M   'P 1'
#
loop_
_entity.id
_entity.type
_entity.pdbx_description
1 polymer ?
#
loop_
_entity_poly.entity_id
_entity_poly.type
_entity_poly.pdbx_seq_one_letter_code
_entity_poly.pdbx_strand_id
1 'polypeptide(L)'
;MRTSNGPTAYFRGENSSNHPVDFKPLNSSEVEFMANIKFMGIEELIDSLKMVHDFALYHTDLPLDTTEKLALFNLKILWEGLEGLVKD
;
A
#
# COMPACT_ATOMS: atom_id res chain seq x y z
N MET A 1 -7.99 15.75 -38.57
CA MET A 1 -7.78 16.40 -37.25
C MET A 1 -8.15 15.41 -36.15
N ARG A 2 -7.21 15.17 -35.23
CA ARG A 2 -7.29 14.48 -33.91
C ARG A 2 -8.33 15.19 -32.99
N THR A 3 -9.00 14.65 -31.98
CA THR A 3 -8.69 13.76 -30.82
C THR A 3 -10.03 13.22 -30.25
N SER A 4 -10.17 11.97 -29.79
CA SER A 4 -9.77 11.32 -28.52
C SER A 4 -10.83 11.31 -27.41
N ASN A 5 -11.10 10.08 -26.95
CA ASN A 5 -11.38 9.63 -25.58
C ASN A 5 -12.77 9.90 -24.99
N GLY A 6 -13.56 8.82 -24.90
CA GLY A 6 -14.71 8.75 -24.01
C GLY A 6 -14.26 8.70 -22.53
N PRO A 7 -15.11 9.17 -21.60
CA PRO A 7 -14.79 9.11 -20.18
C PRO A 7 -15.12 7.72 -19.62
N THR A 8 -14.08 6.98 -19.24
CA THR A 8 -14.19 5.81 -18.37
C THR A 8 -14.62 6.28 -16.98
N ALA A 9 -15.75 5.78 -16.49
CA ALA A 9 -16.28 6.10 -15.18
C ALA A 9 -15.36 5.53 -14.08
N TYR A 10 -14.73 6.40 -13.30
CA TYR A 10 -14.07 6.00 -12.06
C TYR A 10 -15.06 6.06 -10.90
N PHE A 11 -15.09 4.99 -10.12
CA PHE A 11 -15.95 4.82 -8.96
C PHE A 11 -15.65 5.86 -7.88
N ARG A 12 -16.71 6.57 -7.49
CA ARG A 12 -16.78 7.46 -6.34
C ARG A 12 -16.78 6.63 -5.05
N GLY A 13 -15.69 6.70 -4.30
CA GLY A 13 -15.65 6.36 -2.87
C GLY A 13 -15.46 7.65 -2.08
N GLU A 14 -16.53 8.14 -1.47
CA GLU A 14 -16.48 9.30 -0.57
C GLU A 14 -15.85 8.88 0.75
N ASN A 15 -14.64 9.34 1.05
CA ASN A 15 -14.13 9.43 2.41
C ASN A 15 -13.40 10.76 2.61
N SER A 16 -13.85 11.46 3.65
CA SER A 16 -13.58 12.85 3.99
C SER A 16 -12.16 13.06 4.52
N SER A 17 -11.29 13.66 3.70
CA SER A 17 -10.28 14.67 4.11
C SER A 17 -9.58 15.20 2.85
N ASN A 18 -9.94 16.41 2.40
CA ASN A 18 -9.32 17.09 1.26
C ASN A 18 -7.91 17.63 1.61
N HIS A 19 -6.95 16.74 1.87
CA HIS A 19 -5.54 17.11 1.74
C HIS A 19 -5.14 16.86 0.28
N PRO A 20 -4.58 17.84 -0.44
CA PRO A 20 -3.93 17.56 -1.70
C PRO A 20 -2.79 16.58 -1.38
N VAL A 21 -2.95 15.34 -1.83
CA VAL A 21 -1.87 14.35 -1.79
C VAL A 21 -0.85 14.88 -2.78
N ASP A 22 0.10 15.66 -2.26
CA ASP A 22 1.23 16.13 -3.03
C ASP A 22 2.06 14.90 -3.36
N PHE A 23 1.89 14.37 -4.58
CA PHE A 23 2.69 13.26 -5.08
C PHE A 23 4.09 13.77 -5.35
N LYS A 24 4.85 13.93 -4.25
CA LYS A 24 6.27 14.23 -4.33
C LYS A 24 6.94 13.10 -5.11
N PRO A 25 7.75 13.43 -6.14
CA PRO A 25 8.55 12.43 -6.82
C PRO A 25 9.37 11.63 -5.81
N LEU A 26 9.45 10.32 -6.01
CA LEU A 26 10.24 9.45 -5.15
C LEU A 26 11.69 9.95 -5.13
N ASN A 27 12.26 9.97 -3.93
CA ASN A 27 13.67 10.27 -3.76
C ASN A 27 14.54 9.09 -4.24
N SER A 28 15.84 9.32 -4.40
CA SER A 28 16.75 8.29 -4.93
C SER A 28 16.75 7.00 -4.11
N SER A 29 16.66 7.09 -2.78
CA SER A 29 16.62 5.90 -1.92
C SER A 29 15.31 5.12 -2.03
N GLU A 30 14.18 5.80 -2.24
CA GLU A 30 12.89 5.14 -2.46
C GLU A 30 12.87 4.40 -3.80
N VAL A 31 13.44 5.00 -4.85
CA VAL A 31 13.57 4.34 -6.17
C VAL A 31 14.47 3.10 -6.08
N GLU A 32 15.61 3.22 -5.40
CA GLU A 32 16.53 2.10 -5.19
C GLU A 32 15.88 0.98 -4.38
N PHE A 33 15.16 1.32 -3.31
CA PHE A 33 14.37 0.36 -2.54
C PHE A 33 13.35 -0.36 -3.44
N MET A 34 12.63 0.37 -4.28
CA MET A 34 11.64 -0.20 -5.19
C MET A 34 12.28 -1.17 -6.19
N ALA A 35 13.46 -0.84 -6.72
CA ALA A 35 14.22 -1.75 -7.58
C ALA A 35 14.67 -3.01 -6.84
N ASN A 36 15.15 -2.86 -5.59
CA ASN A 36 15.59 -3.97 -4.77
C ASN A 36 14.44 -4.94 -4.45
N ILE A 37 13.27 -4.45 -4.04
CA ILE A 37 12.16 -5.36 -3.73
C ILE A 37 11.63 -6.07 -4.98
N LYS A 38 11.64 -5.40 -6.15
CA LYS A 38 11.27 -6.04 -7.42
C LYS A 38 12.24 -7.16 -7.79
N PHE A 39 13.52 -7.02 -7.45
CA PHE A 39 14.55 -8.02 -7.73
C PHE A 39 14.57 -9.16 -6.70
N MET A 40 14.42 -8.85 -5.41
CA MET A 40 14.54 -9.83 -4.31
C MET A 40 13.29 -10.70 -4.12
N GLY A 41 12.12 -10.24 -4.59
CA GLY A 41 10.87 -10.95 -4.43
C GLY A 41 9.84 -10.13 -3.66
N ILE A 42 8.99 -9.43 -4.41
CA ILE A 42 7.91 -8.61 -3.84
C ILE A 42 6.79 -9.48 -3.26
N GLU A 43 6.58 -10.68 -3.82
CA GLU A 43 5.59 -11.64 -3.33
C GLU A 43 5.95 -12.15 -1.93
N GLU A 44 7.21 -12.50 -1.71
CA GLU A 44 7.72 -12.94 -0.41
C GLU A 44 7.62 -11.85 0.65
N LEU A 45 7.84 -10.58 0.26
CA LEU A 45 7.64 -9.45 1.15
C LEU A 45 6.16 -9.27 1.51
N ILE A 46 5.25 -9.36 0.54
CA ILE A 46 3.80 -9.28 0.76
C ILE A 46 3.34 -10.37 1.73
N ASP A 47 3.76 -11.61 1.50
CA ASP A 47 3.38 -12.76 2.34
C ASP A 47 3.94 -12.61 3.76
N SER A 48 5.17 -12.12 3.89
CA SER A 48 5.77 -11.81 5.20
C SER A 48 4.97 -10.74 5.96
N LEU A 49 4.52 -9.68 5.28
CA LEU A 49 3.71 -8.63 5.89
C LEU A 49 2.34 -9.17 6.36
N LYS A 50 1.66 -9.96 5.52
CA LYS A 50 0.39 -10.61 5.90
C LYS A 50 0.56 -11.51 7.11
N MET A 51 1.63 -12.31 7.15
CA MET A 51 1.92 -13.20 8.28
C MET A 51 2.11 -12.42 9.58
N VAL A 52 2.87 -11.31 9.56
CA VAL A 52 3.07 -10.47 10.75
C VAL A 52 1.77 -9.84 11.21
N HIS A 53 0.94 -9.37 10.29
CA HIS A 53 -0.37 -8.81 10.60
C HIS A 53 -1.28 -9.84 11.28
N ASP A 54 -1.42 -11.02 10.70
CA ASP A 54 -2.29 -12.08 11.23
C ASP A 54 -1.76 -12.59 12.57
N PHE A 55 -0.43 -12.68 12.72
CA PHE A 55 0.19 -13.00 14.00
C PHE A 55 -0.17 -11.97 15.09
N ALA A 56 -0.03 -10.68 14.78
CA ALA A 56 -0.38 -9.62 15.71
C ALA A 56 -1.87 -9.65 16.08
N LEU A 57 -2.75 -9.97 15.13
CA LEU A 57 -4.20 -9.93 15.32
C LEU A 57 -4.76 -11.15 16.08
N TYR A 58 -4.22 -12.35 15.81
CA TYR A 58 -4.80 -13.61 16.28
C TYR A 58 -3.96 -14.32 17.34
N HIS A 59 -2.66 -14.03 17.42
CA HIS A 59 -1.74 -14.75 18.30
C HIS A 59 -1.18 -13.89 19.42
N THR A 60 -1.59 -12.62 19.53
CA THR A 60 -1.23 -11.79 20.69
C THR A 60 -2.35 -11.82 21.72
N ASP A 61 -2.01 -12.17 22.96
CA ASP A 61 -2.91 -12.03 24.11
C ASP A 61 -2.95 -10.57 24.62
N LEU A 62 -2.32 -9.64 23.89
CA LEU A 62 -2.20 -8.24 24.26
C LEU A 62 -3.34 -7.44 23.61
N PRO A 63 -4.06 -6.62 24.40
CA PRO A 63 -5.05 -5.71 23.83
C PRO A 63 -4.35 -4.65 22.97
N LEU A 64 -4.76 -4.56 21.70
CA LEU A 64 -4.26 -3.55 20.77
C LEU A 64 -4.90 -2.19 21.06
N ASP A 65 -4.06 -1.19 21.30
CA ASP A 65 -4.42 0.21 21.44
C ASP A 65 -4.64 0.89 20.06
N THR A 66 -4.85 2.19 20.06
CA THR A 66 -5.05 2.98 18.84
C THR A 66 -3.80 3.01 17.95
N THR A 67 -2.62 3.09 18.54
CA THR A 67 -1.32 3.11 17.87
C THR A 67 -1.05 1.78 17.18
N GLU A 68 -1.27 0.66 17.88
CA GLU A 68 -1.07 -0.67 17.30
C GLU A 68 -2.08 -0.95 16.18
N LYS A 69 -3.35 -0.55 16.34
CA LYS A 69 -4.35 -0.66 15.27
C LYS A 69 -3.97 0.16 14.05
N LEU A 70 -3.45 1.38 14.25
CA LEU A 70 -2.98 2.22 13.15
C LEU A 70 -1.76 1.59 12.45
N ALA A 71 -0.85 0.98 13.21
CA ALA A 71 0.29 0.27 12.65
C ALA A 71 -0.15 -0.93 11.79
N LEU A 72 -1.10 -1.75 12.26
CA LEU A 72 -1.65 -2.86 11.47
C LEU A 72 -2.39 -2.38 10.22
N PHE A 73 -3.13 -1.28 10.34
CA PHE A 73 -3.79 -0.66 9.19
C PHE A 73 -2.79 -0.12 8.15
N ASN A 74 -1.70 0.51 8.60
CA ASN A 74 -0.63 0.96 7.71
C ASN A 74 0.10 -0.23 7.05
N LEU A 75 0.30 -1.32 7.78
CA LEU A 75 0.85 -2.56 7.23
C LEU A 75 -0.03 -3.07 6.09
N LYS A 76 -1.35 -3.03 6.29
CA LYS A 76 -2.35 -3.42 5.29
C LYS A 76 -2.27 -2.58 4.03
N ILE A 77 -2.27 -1.26 4.17
CA ILE A 77 -2.12 -0.34 3.04
C ILE A 77 -0.81 -0.63 2.28
N LEU A 78 0.28 -0.90 3.01
CA LEU A 78 1.58 -1.16 2.40
C LEU A 78 1.54 -2.41 1.50
N TRP A 79 1.10 -3.56 2.00
CA TRP A 79 1.09 -4.78 1.17
C TRP A 79 0.08 -4.68 0.02
N GLU A 80 -1.08 -4.02 0.21
CA GLU A 80 -2.05 -3.80 -0.88
C GLU A 80 -1.46 -2.91 -1.98
N GLY A 81 -0.68 -1.89 -1.59
CA GLY A 81 0.09 -1.07 -2.53
C GLY A 81 1.14 -1.88 -3.28
N LEU A 82 1.87 -2.76 -2.58
CA LEU A 82 2.85 -3.66 -3.19
C LEU A 82 2.20 -4.65 -4.16
N GLU A 83 1.04 -5.23 -3.81
CA GLU A 83 0.26 -6.11 -4.70
C GLU A 83 -0.15 -5.41 -6.00
N GLY A 84 -0.42 -4.09 -5.95
CA GLY A 84 -0.65 -3.28 -7.14
C GLY A 84 0.57 -3.26 -8.06
N LEU A 85 1.78 -3.12 -7.49
CA LEU A 85 3.03 -3.07 -8.26
C LEU A 85 3.44 -4.41 -8.89
N VAL A 86 2.91 -5.54 -8.41
CA VAL A 86 3.12 -6.86 -9.02
C VAL A 86 2.27 -7.06 -10.27
N LYS A 87 1.11 -6.41 -10.32
CA LYS A 87 0.10 -6.58 -11.38
C LYS A 87 0.36 -5.69 -12.61
N ASP A 88 1.28 -4.74 -12.50
CA ASP A 88 1.75 -3.83 -13.56
C ASP A 88 2.98 -4.36 -14.31
#